data_AF-A0A1G2EQG3-F1
#
_entry.id   AF-A0A1G2EQG3-F1
#
_cell.length_a   1.000
_cell.length_b   1.000
_cell.length_c   1.000
_cell.angle_alpha   90.00
_cell.angle_beta   90.00
_cell.angle_gamma   90.00
#
_symmetry.space_group_name_H-M   'P 1'
#
loop_
_entity.id
_entity.type
_entity.pdbx_description
1 polymer ?
#
loop_
_entity_poly.entity_id
_entity_poly.type
_entity_poly.pdbx_seq_one_letter_code
_entity_poly.pdbx_strand_id
1 'polypeptide(L)'
;MNTVIIAEEKKTNVLATTMKPNKKQRALINFKKAQSLIGKIIEMVEADEYCINIMQQNLAVLGLLKSVHQMLMENHLNTCFKKAIDSKDNKKKNKMAEEILKVTKLFNR
;
A
#
# COMPACT_ATOMS: atom_id res chain seq x y z
N MET A 1 -39.25 19.74 -8.27
CA MET A 1 -38.60 19.69 -9.59
C MET A 1 -37.20 20.29 -9.46
N ASN A 2 -36.18 19.47 -9.80
CA ASN A 2 -34.75 19.73 -10.04
C ASN A 2 -33.96 20.59 -9.04
N THR A 3 -32.98 20.10 -8.27
CA THR A 3 -31.77 19.28 -8.60
C THR A 3 -30.82 19.98 -9.56
N VAL A 4 -29.76 20.62 -9.05
CA VAL A 4 -28.39 20.76 -9.62
C VAL A 4 -27.50 21.26 -8.46
N ILE A 5 -26.80 20.41 -7.68
CA ILE A 5 -25.43 19.88 -7.89
C ILE A 5 -24.44 20.91 -8.45
N ILE A 6 -23.56 21.45 -7.60
CA ILE A 6 -22.14 21.61 -7.97
C ILE A 6 -21.30 21.51 -6.70
N ALA A 7 -20.76 20.31 -6.48
CA ALA A 7 -19.68 20.07 -5.55
C ALA A 7 -18.40 20.70 -6.13
N GLU A 8 -17.78 21.59 -5.34
CA GLU A 8 -16.52 22.22 -5.69
C GLU A 8 -15.37 21.20 -5.83
N GLU A 9 -14.53 21.53 -6.80
CA GLU A 9 -13.44 20.78 -7.38
C GLU A 9 -12.38 20.33 -6.36
N LYS A 10 -12.23 19.01 -6.16
CA LYS A 10 -10.97 18.44 -5.67
C LYS A 10 -10.00 18.24 -6.84
N LYS A 11 -9.13 19.23 -7.05
CA LYS A 11 -7.86 19.06 -7.77
C LYS A 11 -6.98 18.03 -7.05
N THR A 12 -7.07 16.76 -7.41
CA THR A 12 -6.11 15.72 -7.02
C THR A 12 -5.83 14.78 -8.19
N ASN A 13 -4.63 14.94 -8.77
CA ASN A 13 -3.82 13.97 -9.53
C ASN A 13 -4.56 12.85 -10.30
N VAL A 14 -4.59 12.97 -11.63
CA VAL A 14 -5.44 12.25 -12.62
C VAL A 14 -5.07 10.76 -12.83
N LEU A 15 -4.51 10.05 -11.86
CA LEU A 15 -4.07 8.65 -12.04
C LEU A 15 -4.32 7.70 -10.86
N ALA A 16 -4.79 8.19 -9.70
CA ALA A 16 -5.01 7.33 -8.54
C ALA A 16 -6.40 6.66 -8.59
N THR A 17 -6.52 5.52 -9.28
CA THR A 17 -7.66 4.62 -9.01
C THR A 17 -7.56 4.06 -7.59
N THR A 18 -8.66 4.12 -6.85
CA THR A 18 -8.79 3.55 -5.50
C THR A 18 -8.60 2.03 -5.52
N MET A 19 -7.97 1.47 -4.48
CA MET A 19 -7.81 0.02 -4.31
C MET A 19 -9.14 -0.73 -4.47
N LYS A 20 -9.11 -1.91 -5.11
CA LYS A 20 -10.30 -2.79 -5.19
C LYS A 20 -10.80 -3.15 -3.78
N PRO A 21 -12.12 -3.20 -3.52
CA PRO A 21 -12.68 -3.35 -2.17
C PRO A 21 -12.11 -4.53 -1.37
N ASN A 22 -12.03 -5.73 -1.97
CA ASN A 22 -11.46 -6.91 -1.31
C ASN A 22 -9.97 -6.72 -0.95
N LYS A 23 -9.16 -6.22 -1.89
CA LYS A 23 -7.74 -5.96 -1.65
C LYS A 23 -7.54 -4.87 -0.57
N LYS A 24 -8.39 -3.83 -0.58
CA LYS A 24 -8.40 -2.78 0.46
C LYS A 24 -8.66 -3.37 1.85
N GLN A 25 -9.70 -4.18 1.99
CA GLN A 25 -10.05 -4.80 3.27
C GLN A 25 -8.91 -5.68 3.80
N ARG A 26 -8.34 -6.54 2.95
CA ARG A 26 -7.21 -7.41 3.33
C ARG A 26 -5.97 -6.61 3.73
N ALA A 27 -5.62 -5.57 2.97
CA ALA A 27 -4.49 -4.70 3.30
C ALA A 27 -4.71 -4.00 4.65
N LEU A 28 -5.91 -3.48 4.90
CA LEU A 28 -6.27 -2.84 6.18
C LEU A 28 -6.18 -3.82 7.35
N ILE A 29 -6.67 -5.07 7.19
CA ILE A 29 -6.56 -6.10 8.22
C ILE A 29 -5.09 -6.34 8.59
N ASN A 30 -4.22 -6.52 7.58
CA ASN A 30 -2.81 -6.77 7.83
C ASN A 30 -2.09 -5.55 8.44
N PHE A 31 -2.41 -4.33 8.00
CA PHE A 31 -1.88 -3.12 8.63
C PHE A 31 -2.28 -3.00 10.10
N LYS A 32 -3.55 -3.27 10.43
CA LYS A 32 -4.03 -3.27 11.82
C LYS A 32 -3.32 -4.33 12.66
N LYS A 33 -3.14 -5.55 12.12
CA LYS A 33 -2.36 -6.60 12.80
C LYS A 33 -0.92 -6.17 13.04
N ALA A 34 -0.27 -5.57 12.03
CA ALA A 34 1.10 -5.08 12.16
C ALA A 34 1.19 -3.99 13.24
N GLN A 35 0.25 -3.05 13.28
CA GLN A 35 0.17 -2.02 14.31
C GLN A 35 0.02 -2.62 15.72
N SER A 36 -0.88 -3.59 15.91
CA SER A 36 -1.05 -4.25 17.20
C SER A 36 0.22 -5.00 17.64
N LEU A 37 0.89 -5.70 16.72
CA LEU A 37 2.13 -6.41 17.02
C LEU A 37 3.28 -5.44 17.36
N ILE A 38 3.38 -4.31 16.67
CA ILE A 38 4.35 -3.26 17.01
C ILE A 38 4.08 -2.74 18.42
N GLY A 39 2.82 -2.50 18.78
CA GLY A 39 2.44 -2.13 20.15
C GLY A 39 2.93 -3.16 21.17
N LYS A 40 2.73 -4.45 20.88
CA LYS A 40 3.23 -5.52 21.75
C LYS A 40 4.75 -5.56 21.85
N ILE A 41 5.46 -5.37 20.74
CA ILE A 41 6.92 -5.33 20.72
C ILE A 41 7.45 -4.19 21.60
N ILE A 42 6.80 -3.02 21.58
CA ILE A 42 7.16 -1.90 22.45
C ILE A 42 7.02 -2.30 23.92
N GLU A 43 5.89 -2.88 24.32
CA GLU A 43 5.70 -3.40 25.69
C GLU A 43 6.77 -4.43 26.09
N MET A 44 7.12 -5.34 25.17
CA MET A 44 8.15 -6.36 25.42
C MET A 44 9.53 -5.73 25.65
N VAL A 45 9.87 -4.69 24.89
CA VAL A 45 11.12 -3.95 25.06
C VAL A 45 11.13 -3.19 26.38
N GLU A 46 10.03 -2.52 26.73
CA GLU A 46 9.88 -1.80 28.01
C GLU A 46 9.94 -2.73 29.23
N ALA A 47 9.55 -4.00 29.05
CA ALA A 47 9.59 -5.03 30.08
C ALA A 47 10.89 -5.85 30.11
N ASP A 48 11.93 -5.44 29.36
CA ASP A 48 13.22 -6.15 29.24
C ASP A 48 13.07 -7.64 28.86
N GLU A 49 12.09 -7.96 27.99
CA GLU A 49 11.86 -9.34 27.55
C GLU A 49 13.03 -9.90 26.71
N TYR A 50 13.11 -11.23 26.69
CA TYR A 50 14.18 -11.94 25.97
C TYR A 50 14.22 -11.59 24.48
N CYS A 51 15.40 -11.14 24.02
CA CYS A 51 15.60 -10.58 22.69
C CYS A 51 15.12 -11.48 21.54
N ILE A 52 15.25 -12.81 21.68
CA ILE A 52 14.80 -13.75 20.63
C ILE A 52 13.27 -13.67 20.43
N ASN A 53 12.50 -13.49 21.50
CA ASN A 53 11.04 -13.36 21.41
C ASN A 53 10.66 -12.07 20.68
N ILE A 54 11.34 -10.97 21.02
CA ILE A 54 11.17 -9.67 20.35
C ILE A 54 11.51 -9.79 18.86
N MET A 55 12.63 -10.45 18.52
CA MET A 55 13.04 -10.68 17.13
C MET A 55 11.99 -11.50 16.36
N GLN A 56 11.41 -12.53 16.97
CA GLN A 56 10.35 -13.32 16.34
C GLN A 56 9.09 -12.49 16.05
N GLN A 57 8.66 -11.65 17.00
CA GLN A 57 7.52 -10.75 16.78
C GLN A 57 7.83 -9.70 15.70
N ASN A 58 9.05 -9.17 15.68
CA ASN A 58 9.49 -8.24 14.64
C ASN A 58 9.45 -8.89 13.24
N LEU A 59 9.91 -10.15 13.12
CA LEU A 59 9.80 -10.90 11.86
C LEU A 59 8.34 -11.12 11.42
N ALA A 60 7.42 -11.33 12.36
CA ALA A 60 5.99 -11.42 12.06
C ALA A 60 5.44 -10.10 11.49
N VAL A 61 5.84 -8.95 12.06
CA VAL A 61 5.49 -7.62 11.53
C VAL A 61 6.02 -7.43 10.11
N LEU A 62 7.29 -7.76 9.86
CA LEU A 62 7.89 -7.68 8.53
C LEU A 62 7.14 -8.55 7.50
N GLY A 63 6.73 -9.76 7.89
CA GLY A 63 5.91 -10.64 7.07
C GLY A 63 4.56 -10.02 6.69
N LEU A 64 3.86 -9.41 7.64
CA LEU A 64 2.59 -8.72 7.40
C LEU A 64 2.78 -7.53 6.45
N LEU A 65 3.78 -6.68 6.68
CA LEU A 65 4.07 -5.51 5.84
C LEU A 65 4.47 -5.91 4.42
N LYS A 66 5.30 -6.95 4.27
CA LYS A 66 5.65 -7.53 2.96
C LYS A 66 4.42 -8.05 2.23
N SER A 67 3.52 -8.75 2.93
CA SER A 67 2.26 -9.22 2.36
C SER A 67 1.38 -8.07 1.87
N VAL A 68 1.26 -6.99 2.65
CA VAL A 68 0.50 -5.81 2.23
C VAL A 68 1.12 -5.13 1.02
N HIS A 69 2.45 -4.98 1.00
CA HIS A 69 3.15 -4.40 -0.15
C HIS A 69 2.86 -5.16 -1.44
N GLN A 70 2.89 -6.50 -1.39
CA GLN A 70 2.52 -7.34 -2.54
C GLN A 70 1.08 -7.10 -2.99
N MET A 71 0.12 -7.01 -2.06
CA MET A 71 -1.28 -6.71 -2.41
C MET A 71 -1.46 -5.34 -3.05
N LEU A 72 -0.73 -4.32 -2.57
CA LEU A 72 -0.74 -2.97 -3.13
C LEU A 72 -0.15 -2.96 -4.54
N MET A 73 0.99 -3.60 -4.74
CA MET A 73 1.66 -3.74 -6.03
C MET A 73 0.75 -4.44 -7.04
N GLU A 74 0.20 -5.61 -6.68
CA GLU A 74 -0.72 -6.37 -7.54
C GLU A 74 -1.96 -5.53 -7.91
N ASN A 75 -2.54 -4.80 -6.95
CA ASN A 75 -3.67 -3.93 -7.22
C ASN A 75 -3.28 -2.80 -8.19
N HIS A 76 -2.14 -2.15 -7.98
CA HIS A 76 -1.68 -1.04 -8.82
C HIS A 76 -1.41 -1.50 -10.26
N LEU A 77 -0.74 -2.65 -10.43
CA LEU A 77 -0.49 -3.25 -11.74
C LEU A 77 -1.81 -3.56 -12.49
N ASN A 78 -2.81 -4.09 -11.78
CA ASN A 78 -4.10 -4.44 -12.35
C ASN A 78 -5.08 -3.27 -12.53
N THR A 79 -4.73 -2.06 -12.12
CA THR A 79 -5.61 -0.88 -12.18
C THR A 79 -4.94 0.30 -12.86
N CYS A 80 -4.13 1.07 -12.14
CA CYS A 80 -3.47 2.28 -12.65
C CYS A 80 -2.54 1.95 -13.81
N PHE A 81 -1.71 0.92 -13.64
CA PHE A 81 -0.72 0.53 -14.64
C PHE A 81 -1.37 0.01 -15.92
N LYS A 82 -2.32 -0.92 -15.80
CA LYS A 82 -3.09 -1.44 -16.94
C LYS A 82 -3.76 -0.31 -17.74
N LYS A 83 -4.41 0.64 -17.07
CA LYS A 83 -5.02 1.80 -17.75
C LYS A 83 -3.99 2.70 -18.45
N ALA A 84 -2.78 2.81 -17.91
CA ALA A 84 -1.71 3.59 -18.53
C ALA A 84 -1.16 2.89 -19.78
N ILE A 85 -0.94 1.57 -19.72
CA ILE A 85 -0.39 0.81 -20.85
C ILE A 85 -1.37 0.71 -22.01
N ASP A 86 -2.68 0.62 -21.72
CA ASP A 86 -3.76 0.61 -22.72
C ASP A 86 -3.99 2.00 -23.36
N SER A 87 -3.40 3.06 -22.80
CA SER A 87 -3.53 4.42 -23.37
C SER A 87 -2.65 4.62 -24.61
N LYS A 88 -2.98 5.60 -25.45
CA LYS A 88 -2.12 6.01 -26.59
C LYS A 88 -1.02 7.01 -26.18
N ASP A 89 -0.95 7.40 -24.91
CA ASP A 89 -0.02 8.40 -24.40
C ASP A 89 1.28 7.75 -23.91
N ASN A 90 2.35 7.87 -24.70
CA ASN A 90 3.66 7.33 -24.35
C ASN A 90 4.28 8.00 -23.12
N LYS A 91 3.99 9.28 -22.84
CA LYS A 91 4.48 9.94 -21.61
C LYS A 91 3.86 9.30 -20.38
N LYS A 92 2.57 8.99 -20.44
CA LYS A 92 1.84 8.30 -19.36
C LYS A 92 2.38 6.89 -19.11
N LYS A 93 2.74 6.15 -20.17
CA LYS A 93 3.37 4.82 -20.07
C LYS A 93 4.73 4.89 -19.37
N ASN A 94 5.60 5.78 -19.83
CA ASN A 94 6.95 5.93 -19.26
C ASN A 94 6.90 6.34 -17.79
N LYS A 95 6.08 7.34 -17.45
CA LYS A 95 5.90 7.76 -16.05
C LYS A 95 5.46 6.61 -15.15
N MET A 96 4.53 5.79 -15.61
CA MET A 96 4.02 4.66 -14.85
C MET A 96 5.09 3.57 -14.65
N ALA A 97 5.91 3.29 -15.67
CA ALA A 97 7.04 2.37 -15.55
C ALA A 97 8.10 2.90 -14.56
N GLU A 98 8.41 4.20 -14.60
CA GLU A 98 9.32 4.86 -13.67
C GLU A 98 8.83 4.76 -12.21
N GLU A 99 7.53 4.93 -11.97
CA GLU A 99 6.92 4.77 -10.63
C GLU A 99 7.14 3.36 -10.07
N ILE A 100 6.92 2.32 -10.89
CA ILE A 100 7.18 0.92 -10.49
C ILE A 100 8.66 0.70 -10.21
N LEU A 101 9.56 1.14 -11.10
CA LEU A 101 11.00 0.98 -10.92
C LEU A 101 11.49 1.68 -9.64
N LYS A 102 10.94 2.86 -9.33
CA LYS A 102 11.27 3.59 -8.11
C LYS A 102 10.89 2.79 -6.86
N VAL A 103 9.69 2.21 -6.81
CA VAL A 103 9.23 1.43 -5.65
C VAL A 103 10.03 0.13 -5.51
N THR A 104 10.28 -0.60 -6.61
CA THR A 104 11.07 -1.84 -6.58
C THR A 104 12.50 -1.61 -6.10
N LYS A 105 13.12 -0.47 -6.46
CA LYS A 105 14.44 -0.09 -5.95
C LYS A 105 14.46 0.15 -4.44
N LEU A 106 13.35 0.57 -3.84
CA LEU A 106 13.24 0.73 -2.39
C LEU A 106 13.04 -0.60 -1.67
N PHE A 107 12.35 -1.55 -2.31
CA PHE A 107 12.07 -2.86 -1.73
C PHE A 107 13.30 -3.77 -1.65
N ASN A 108 14.26 -3.60 -2.58
CA ASN A 108 15.49 -4.40 -2.65
C ASN A 108 16.71 -3.73 -1.99
N ARG A 109 16.50 -2.68 -1.19
CA ARG A 109 17.52 -2.09 -0.33
C ARG A 109 17.43 -2.71 1.05
#